data_AF-A0A945A3S1-F1
#
_entry.id   AF-A0A945A3S1-F1
#
_cell.length_a   1.000
_cell.length_b   1.000
_cell.length_c   1.000
_cell.angle_alpha   90.00
_cell.angle_beta   90.00
_cell.angle_gamma   90.00
#
_symmetry.space_group_name_H-M   'P 1'
#
loop_
_entity.id
_entity.type
_entity.pdbx_description
1 polymer ?
#
loop_
_entity_poly.entity_id
_entity_poly.type
_entity_poly.pdbx_seq_one_letter_code
_entity_poly.pdbx_strand_id
1 'polypeptide(L)'
;MEEPLRTVIAGMIGGALMGMVFVTHLALLLVYSPPRALRERAAESTVANLITMAALVTFLGWNVLAIMMAFAAQALLSGDGTQLSIAPSPIYLFVVLFVVLFISIPAFIFFRDRKQHLLGEILVFLGIFGFLIPNLVVAIQRSNI
;
A
#
# COMPACT_ATOMS: atom_id res chain seq x y z
N MET A 1 10.34 13.25 19.75
CA MET A 1 10.08 11.79 19.61
C MET A 1 11.35 11.09 19.12
N GLU A 2 11.59 9.84 19.49
CA GLU A 2 12.73 9.06 18.99
C GLU A 2 12.63 8.87 17.45
N GLU A 3 13.74 8.97 16.73
CA GLU A 3 13.82 8.76 15.27
C GLU A 3 13.07 7.51 14.75
N PRO A 4 13.18 6.32 15.38
CA PRO A 4 12.44 5.14 14.93
C PRO A 4 10.92 5.32 15.04
N LEU A 5 10.42 6.01 16.07
CA LEU A 5 8.99 6.25 16.24
C LEU A 5 8.43 7.15 15.14
N ARG A 6 9.19 8.19 14.74
CA ARG A 6 8.84 9.07 13.62
C ARG A 6 8.71 8.31 12.30
N THR A 7 9.62 7.38 12.04
CA THR A 7 9.58 6.53 10.84
C THR A 7 8.39 5.57 10.85
N VAL A 8 8.06 5.00 12.01
CA VAL A 8 6.84 4.19 12.17
C VAL A 8 5.60 5.01 11.86
N ILE A 9 5.50 6.24 12.38
CA ILE A 9 4.36 7.14 12.10
C ILE A 9 4.25 7.44 10.60
N ALA A 10 5.37 7.75 9.93
CA ALA A 10 5.39 7.98 8.48
C ALA A 10 4.84 6.76 7.71
N GLY A 11 5.30 5.56 8.09
CA GLY A 11 4.83 4.30 7.55
C GLY A 11 3.35 4.05 7.82
N MET A 12 2.86 4.28 9.04
CA MET A 12 1.45 4.09 9.38
C MET A 12 0.54 5.05 8.60
N ILE A 13 0.93 6.31 8.39
CA ILE A 13 0.13 7.25 7.60
C ILE A 13 0.01 6.78 6.15
N GLY A 14 1.14 6.41 5.52
CA GLY A 14 1.13 5.88 4.15
C GLY A 14 0.39 4.55 4.03
N GLY A 15 0.59 3.65 4.98
CA GLY A 15 -0.04 2.33 5.03
C GLY A 15 -1.55 2.39 5.27
N ALA A 16 -2.00 3.25 6.19
CA ALA A 16 -3.41 3.50 6.42
C ALA A 16 -4.08 4.10 5.16
N LEU A 17 -3.41 5.03 4.48
CA LEU A 17 -3.93 5.59 3.23
C LEU A 17 -4.09 4.50 2.16
N MET A 18 -3.06 3.67 1.92
CA MET A 18 -3.16 2.56 0.97
C MET A 18 -4.26 1.59 1.38
N GLY A 19 -4.30 1.21 2.65
CA GLY A 19 -5.30 0.29 3.18
C GLY A 19 -6.72 0.80 2.99
N MET A 20 -6.99 2.07 3.27
CA MET A 20 -8.29 2.68 3.07
C MET A 20 -8.66 2.74 1.59
N VAL A 21 -7.75 3.16 0.71
CA VAL A 21 -8.01 3.21 -0.74
C VAL A 21 -8.34 1.81 -1.27
N PHE A 22 -7.52 0.82 -0.95
CA PHE A 22 -7.68 -0.55 -1.41
C PHE A 22 -8.97 -1.19 -0.89
N VAL A 23 -9.26 -1.07 0.41
CA VAL A 23 -10.49 -1.64 1.00
C VAL A 23 -11.73 -0.95 0.45
N THR A 24 -11.70 0.38 0.28
CA THR A 24 -12.80 1.12 -0.34
C THR A 24 -13.03 0.67 -1.77
N HIS A 25 -11.95 0.53 -2.55
CA HIS A 25 -12.02 0.07 -3.92
C HIS A 25 -12.58 -1.34 -4.04
N LEU A 26 -12.13 -2.27 -3.17
CA LEU A 26 -12.69 -3.61 -3.06
C LEU A 26 -14.17 -3.58 -2.70
N ALA A 27 -14.57 -2.77 -1.72
CA ALA A 27 -15.98 -2.65 -1.33
C ALA A 27 -16.85 -2.17 -2.50
N LEU A 28 -16.41 -1.17 -3.26
CA LEU A 28 -17.10 -0.69 -4.45
C LEU A 28 -17.18 -1.78 -5.53
N LEU A 29 -16.10 -2.52 -5.76
CA LEU A 29 -16.08 -3.64 -6.71
C LEU A 29 -17.06 -4.75 -6.30
N LEU A 30 -17.11 -5.09 -5.02
CA LEU A 30 -18.01 -6.12 -4.50
C LEU A 30 -19.48 -5.73 -4.60
N VAL A 31 -19.80 -4.44 -4.43
CA VAL A 31 -21.19 -3.95 -4.50
C VAL A 31 -21.65 -3.74 -5.94
N TYR A 32 -20.89 -3.02 -6.77
CA TYR A 32 -21.33 -2.60 -8.10
C TYR A 32 -20.97 -3.60 -9.21
N SER A 33 -20.01 -4.49 -8.97
CA SER A 33 -19.41 -5.29 -10.03
C SER A 33 -18.79 -6.59 -9.51
N PRO A 34 -19.51 -7.39 -8.68
CA PRO A 34 -18.95 -8.52 -7.95
C PRO A 34 -18.25 -9.51 -8.88
N PRO A 35 -17.06 -10.00 -8.51
CA PRO A 35 -16.38 -11.07 -9.23
C PRO A 35 -17.28 -12.31 -9.38
N ARG A 36 -17.23 -12.99 -10.53
CA ARG A 36 -18.08 -14.17 -10.81
C ARG A 36 -17.95 -15.26 -9.75
N ALA A 37 -16.71 -15.54 -9.30
CA ALA A 37 -16.44 -16.52 -8.25
C ALA A 37 -17.13 -16.19 -6.90
N LEU A 38 -17.28 -14.91 -6.56
CA LEU A 38 -18.01 -14.49 -5.36
C LEU A 38 -19.51 -14.49 -5.58
N ARG A 39 -19.98 -14.16 -6.78
CA ARG A 39 -21.40 -14.24 -7.14
C ARG A 39 -21.93 -15.68 -7.09
N GLU A 40 -21.11 -16.65 -7.48
CA GLU A 40 -21.43 -18.09 -7.38
C GLU A 40 -21.41 -18.59 -5.93
N ARG A 41 -20.51 -18.06 -5.09
CA ARG A 41 -20.39 -18.43 -3.67
C ARG A 41 -21.30 -17.63 -2.71
N ALA A 42 -21.87 -16.51 -3.14
CA ALA A 42 -22.76 -15.68 -2.32
C ALA A 42 -24.08 -16.39 -1.94
N ALA A 43 -24.38 -17.55 -2.53
CA ALA A 43 -25.41 -18.45 -2.05
C ALA A 43 -25.05 -19.14 -0.71
N GLU A 44 -23.77 -19.12 -0.32
CA GLU A 44 -23.24 -19.70 0.92
C GLU A 44 -23.09 -18.62 2.02
N SER A 45 -23.54 -18.90 3.24
CA SER A 45 -23.68 -17.92 4.34
C SER A 45 -22.39 -17.32 4.90
N THR A 46 -21.21 -17.70 4.37
CA THR A 46 -19.89 -17.36 4.92
C THR A 46 -19.20 -16.16 4.24
N VAL A 47 -19.80 -15.59 3.19
CA VAL A 47 -19.16 -14.54 2.38
C VAL A 47 -18.88 -13.26 3.17
N ALA A 48 -19.76 -12.85 4.10
CA ALA A 48 -19.57 -11.62 4.89
C ALA A 48 -18.36 -11.70 5.85
N ASN A 49 -18.20 -12.82 6.56
CA ASN A 49 -17.05 -13.04 7.44
C ASN A 49 -15.74 -13.13 6.64
N LEU A 50 -15.77 -13.80 5.49
CA LEU A 50 -14.61 -13.90 4.60
C LEU A 50 -14.15 -12.52 4.10
N ILE A 51 -15.08 -11.68 3.63
CA ILE A 51 -14.78 -10.31 3.18
C ILE A 51 -14.21 -9.48 4.32
N THR A 52 -14.80 -9.55 5.51
CA THR A 52 -14.36 -8.77 6.68
C THR A 52 -12.93 -9.16 7.10
N MET A 53 -12.66 -10.47 7.20
CA MET A 53 -11.32 -10.96 7.54
C MET A 53 -10.29 -10.61 6.46
N ALA A 54 -10.65 -10.76 5.18
CA ALA A 54 -9.77 -10.38 4.08
C ALA A 54 -9.46 -8.87 4.14
N ALA A 55 -10.47 -8.01 4.31
CA ALA A 55 -10.28 -6.57 4.42
C ALA A 55 -9.36 -6.20 5.60
N LEU A 56 -9.57 -6.81 6.78
CA LEU A 56 -8.75 -6.56 7.97
C LEU A 56 -7.29 -7.00 7.76
N VAL A 57 -7.08 -8.23 7.27
CA VAL A 57 -5.73 -8.76 6.99
C VAL A 57 -5.02 -7.89 5.96
N THR A 58 -5.72 -7.47 4.90
CA THR A 58 -5.10 -6.64 3.87
C THR A 58 -4.77 -5.24 4.39
N PHE A 59 -5.66 -4.63 5.18
CA PHE A 59 -5.41 -3.33 5.81
C PHE A 59 -4.19 -3.37 6.74
N LEU A 60 -4.09 -4.38 7.60
CA LEU A 60 -2.93 -4.56 8.49
C LEU A 60 -1.67 -4.86 7.69
N GLY A 61 -1.77 -5.70 6.65
CA GLY A 61 -0.66 -6.00 5.74
C GLY A 61 -0.08 -4.76 5.06
N TRP A 62 -0.94 -3.86 4.59
CA TRP A 62 -0.50 -2.58 4.01
C TRP A 62 0.24 -1.70 5.02
N ASN A 63 -0.21 -1.65 6.28
CA ASN A 63 0.47 -0.91 7.33
C ASN A 63 1.85 -1.49 7.63
N VAL A 64 1.95 -2.80 7.80
CA VAL A 64 3.24 -3.47 8.05
C VAL A 64 4.21 -3.23 6.89
N LEU A 65 3.74 -3.39 5.65
CA LEU A 65 4.56 -3.13 4.47
C LEU A 65 5.03 -1.66 4.40
N ALA A 66 4.13 -0.71 4.65
CA ALA A 66 4.47 0.72 4.62
C ALA A 66 5.47 1.11 5.71
N ILE A 67 5.38 0.53 6.91
CA ILE A 67 6.37 0.72 7.97
C ILE A 67 7.74 0.19 7.52
N MET A 68 7.82 -1.02 6.97
CA MET A 68 9.08 -1.57 6.44
C MET A 68 9.66 -0.67 5.34
N MET A 69 8.82 -0.17 4.44
CA MET A 69 9.23 0.73 3.37
C MET A 69 9.64 2.11 3.88
N ALA A 70 9.07 2.60 4.98
CA ALA A 70 9.50 3.83 5.64
C ALA A 70 10.90 3.66 6.24
N PHE A 71 11.19 2.53 6.88
CA PHE A 71 12.54 2.20 7.36
C PHE A 71 13.55 2.06 6.21
N ALA A 72 13.16 1.41 5.11
CA ALA A 72 14.00 1.32 3.92
C ALA A 72 14.31 2.72 3.34
N ALA A 73 13.32 3.61 3.30
CA ALA A 73 13.52 4.99 2.87
C ALA A 73 14.47 5.74 3.82
N GLN A 74 14.29 5.63 5.14
CA GLN A 74 15.17 6.25 6.14
C GLN A 74 16.62 5.79 6.00
N ALA A 75 16.85 4.48 5.86
CA ALA A 75 18.19 3.92 5.71
C ALA A 75 18.91 4.51 4.48
N LEU A 76 18.18 4.76 3.39
CA LEU A 76 18.72 5.31 2.15
C LEU A 76 18.84 6.84 2.15
N LEU A 77 18.07 7.55 3.00
CA LEU A 77 18.19 8.99 3.22
C LEU A 77 19.42 9.39 4.05
N SER A 78 20.03 8.42 4.74
CA SER A 78 21.21 8.68 5.60
C SER A 78 22.47 9.07 4.81
N GLY A 79 22.46 8.92 3.48
CA GLY A 79 23.60 9.17 2.59
C GLY A 79 23.47 10.37 1.65
N ASP A 80 22.26 10.75 1.26
CA ASP A 80 21.99 11.84 0.31
C ASP A 80 20.94 12.80 0.89
N GLY A 81 21.21 14.10 0.79
CA GLY A 81 20.59 15.18 1.56
C GLY A 81 19.09 15.05 1.85
N THR A 82 18.72 15.50 3.05
CA THR A 82 17.39 15.41 3.68
C THR A 82 16.28 16.20 2.98
N GLN A 83 16.30 16.41 1.66
CA GLN A 83 15.32 17.20 0.92
C GLN A 83 14.15 16.33 0.43
N LEU A 84 12.96 16.94 0.35
CA LEU A 84 11.82 16.32 -0.33
C LEU A 84 12.21 16.11 -1.80
N SER A 85 11.98 14.90 -2.30
CA SER A 85 12.38 14.53 -3.66
C SER A 85 11.18 14.15 -4.50
N ILE A 86 11.19 14.63 -5.75
CA ILE A 86 10.23 14.22 -6.79
C ILE A 86 10.51 12.77 -7.22
N ALA A 87 11.76 12.34 -7.14
CA ALA A 87 12.19 10.98 -7.40
C ALA A 87 13.08 10.50 -6.24
N PRO A 88 12.59 9.60 -5.36
CA PRO A 88 13.42 8.97 -4.33
C PRO A 88 14.62 8.25 -4.93
N SER A 89 15.55 7.81 -4.06
CA SER A 89 16.79 7.17 -4.53
C SER A 89 16.51 6.00 -5.49
N PRO A 90 17.31 5.82 -6.56
CA PRO A 90 17.12 4.73 -7.51
C PRO A 90 17.07 3.35 -6.85
N ILE A 91 17.84 3.16 -5.77
CA ILE A 91 17.84 1.92 -4.96
C ILE A 91 16.47 1.71 -4.32
N TYR A 92 15.87 2.75 -3.75
CA TYR A 92 14.53 2.67 -3.18
C TYR A 92 13.48 2.33 -4.24
N LEU A 93 13.53 3.01 -5.39
CA LEU A 93 12.61 2.74 -6.49
C LEU A 93 12.74 1.32 -7.05
N PHE A 94 13.95 0.76 -7.04
CA PHE A 94 14.16 -0.66 -7.40
C PHE A 94 13.48 -1.61 -6.42
N VAL A 95 13.55 -1.33 -5.11
CA VAL A 95 12.82 -2.10 -4.08
C VAL A 95 11.31 -1.97 -4.29
N VAL A 96 10.80 -0.76 -4.52
CA VAL A 96 9.38 -0.52 -4.81
C VAL A 96 8.94 -1.32 -6.05
N LEU A 97 9.73 -1.30 -7.13
CA LEU A 97 9.45 -2.06 -8.34
C LEU A 97 9.39 -3.56 -8.06
N PHE A 98 10.34 -4.10 -7.29
CA PHE A 98 10.35 -5.52 -6.91
C PHE A 98 9.09 -5.90 -6.12
N VAL A 99 8.69 -5.07 -5.16
CA VAL A 99 7.46 -5.28 -4.37
C VAL A 99 6.21 -5.21 -5.25
N VAL A 100 6.12 -4.23 -6.17
CA VAL A 100 5.01 -4.14 -7.14
C VAL A 100 4.92 -5.41 -7.96
N LEU A 101 6.04 -5.88 -8.52
CA LEU A 101 6.06 -7.09 -9.34
C LEU A 101 5.58 -8.29 -8.52
N PHE A 102 6.08 -8.46 -7.30
CA PHE A 102 5.69 -9.55 -6.42
C PHE A 102 4.18 -9.55 -6.09
N ILE A 103 3.62 -8.39 -5.72
CA ILE A 103 2.19 -8.26 -5.37
C ILE A 103 1.30 -8.32 -6.61
N SER A 104 1.79 -7.88 -7.76
CA SER A 104 1.03 -7.87 -9.01
C SER A 104 0.71 -9.29 -9.52
N ILE A 105 1.51 -10.30 -9.19
CA ILE A 105 1.26 -11.70 -9.58
C ILE A 105 -0.08 -12.22 -9.02
N PRO A 106 -0.30 -12.27 -7.69
CA PRO A 106 -1.59 -12.71 -7.14
C PRO A 106 -2.71 -11.73 -7.50
N ALA A 107 -2.43 -10.44 -7.59
CA ALA A 107 -3.44 -9.44 -7.98
C ALA A 107 -3.94 -9.66 -9.42
N PHE A 108 -3.06 -10.05 -10.36
CA PHE A 108 -3.46 -10.36 -11.73
C PHE A 108 -4.37 -11.60 -11.82
N ILE A 109 -4.17 -12.57 -10.92
CA ILE A 109 -5.04 -13.75 -10.82
C ILE A 109 -6.41 -13.33 -10.29
N PHE A 110 -6.46 -12.54 -9.22
CA PHE A 110 -7.71 -12.13 -8.58
C PHE A 110 -8.54 -11.14 -9.41
N PHE A 111 -7.86 -10.18 -10.06
CA PHE A 111 -8.48 -9.14 -10.89
C PHE A 111 -8.40 -9.45 -12.39
N ARG A 112 -8.29 -10.74 -12.77
CA ARG A 112 -8.13 -11.17 -14.17
C ARG A 112 -9.17 -10.56 -15.12
N ASP A 113 -10.42 -10.49 -14.66
CA ASP A 113 -11.56 -9.95 -15.43
C ASP A 113 -11.72 -8.42 -15.32
N ARG A 114 -10.87 -7.76 -14.53
CA ARG A 114 -10.99 -6.35 -14.10
C ARG A 114 -9.64 -5.62 -14.20
N LYS A 115 -8.95 -5.77 -15.34
CA LYS A 115 -7.59 -5.23 -15.56
C LYS A 115 -7.45 -3.71 -15.32
N GLN A 116 -8.49 -2.92 -15.60
CA GLN A 116 -8.48 -1.47 -15.35
C GLN A 116 -8.40 -1.14 -13.85
N HIS A 117 -9.06 -1.93 -13.00
CA HIS A 117 -9.01 -1.78 -11.55
C HIS A 117 -7.62 -2.12 -11.01
N LEU A 118 -7.04 -3.22 -11.50
CA LEU A 118 -5.67 -3.60 -11.17
C LEU A 118 -4.66 -2.50 -11.55
N LEU A 119 -4.81 -1.90 -12.74
CA LEU A 119 -3.94 -0.81 -13.17
C LEU A 119 -4.11 0.42 -12.29
N GLY A 120 -5.34 0.77 -11.91
CA GLY A 120 -5.61 1.86 -10.96
C GLY A 120 -4.94 1.63 -9.60
N GLU A 121 -5.09 0.43 -9.02
CA GLU A 121 -4.44 0.06 -7.76
C GLU A 121 -2.92 0.10 -7.84
N ILE A 122 -2.33 -0.35 -8.95
CA ILE A 122 -0.87 -0.25 -9.16
C ILE A 122 -0.42 1.21 -9.21
N LEU A 123 -1.16 2.09 -9.89
CA LEU A 123 -0.83 3.51 -9.94
C LEU A 123 -0.92 4.17 -8.55
N VAL A 124 -1.96 3.86 -7.78
CA VAL A 124 -2.09 4.34 -6.39
C VAL A 124 -0.94 3.81 -5.54
N PHE A 125 -0.63 2.53 -5.65
CA PHE A 125 0.50 1.92 -4.95
C PHE A 125 1.81 2.66 -5.26
N LEU A 126 2.10 2.92 -6.54
CA LEU A 126 3.30 3.66 -6.94
C LEU A 126 3.30 5.09 -6.39
N GLY A 127 2.15 5.77 -6.37
CA GLY A 127 2.02 7.09 -5.76
C GLY A 127 2.29 7.08 -4.25
N ILE A 128 1.77 6.08 -3.53
CA ILE A 128 1.93 6.00 -2.07
C ILE A 128 3.33 5.50 -1.70
N PHE A 129 3.72 4.34 -2.20
CA PHE A 129 4.99 3.71 -1.84
C PHE A 129 6.18 4.31 -2.57
N GLY A 130 6.03 4.66 -3.84
CA GLY A 130 7.10 5.23 -4.66
C GLY A 130 7.33 6.72 -4.46
N PHE A 131 6.37 7.46 -3.88
CA PHE A 131 6.51 8.92 -3.72
C PHE A 131 6.10 9.41 -2.33
N LEU A 132 4.91 9.07 -1.83
CA LEU A 132 4.41 9.64 -0.58
C LEU A 132 5.21 9.20 0.65
N ILE A 133 5.43 7.89 0.85
CA ILE A 133 6.14 7.35 2.02
C ILE A 133 7.54 7.96 2.21
N PRO A 134 8.45 7.96 1.20
CA PRO A 134 9.77 8.54 1.38
C PRO A 134 9.72 10.04 1.70
N ASN A 135 8.77 10.78 1.11
CA ASN A 135 8.57 12.18 1.42
C ASN A 135 7.96 12.42 2.81
N LEU A 136 7.08 11.54 3.29
CA LEU A 136 6.56 11.58 4.67
C LEU A 136 7.66 11.33 5.70
N VAL A 137 8.59 10.40 5.42
CA VAL A 137 9.75 10.17 6.29
C VAL A 137 10.56 11.46 6.44
N VAL A 138 10.90 12.11 5.32
CA VAL A 138 11.62 13.40 5.33
C VAL A 138 10.83 14.49 6.06
N ALA A 139 9.54 14.64 5.75
CA ALA A 139 8.70 15.67 6.34
C ALA A 139 8.56 15.54 7.85
N ILE A 140 8.34 14.32 8.35
CA ILE A 140 8.15 14.05 9.78
C ILE A 140 9.48 14.18 10.53
N GLN A 141 10.60 13.74 9.94
CA GLN A 141 11.93 13.95 10.54
C GLN A 141 12.27 15.44 10.71
N ARG A 142 11.88 16.27 9.74
CA ARG A 142 12.06 17.74 9.79
C ARG A 142 11.08 18.44 10.72
N SER A 143 9.92 17.85 10.97
CA SER A 143 8.93 18.44 11.87
C SER A 143 9.49 18.45 13.29
N ASN A 144 9.54 19.63 13.93
CA ASN A 144 10.00 19.81 15.31
C ASN A 144 8.97 19.29 16.34
N ILE A 145 8.24 18.21 16.02
CA ILE A 145 7.20 17.59 16.84
C ILE A 145 7.79 16.45 17.69
#